data_AF-A0A5E4KN31-F1
#
_entry.id   AF-A0A5E4KN31-F1
#
_cell.length_a   1.000
_cell.length_b   1.000
_cell.length_c   1.000
_cell.angle_alpha   90.00
_cell.angle_beta   90.00
_cell.angle_gamma   90.00
#
_symmetry.space_group_name_H-M   'P 1'
#
loop_
_entity.id
_entity.type
_entity.pdbx_description
1 polymer ?
#
loop_
_entity_poly.entity_id
_entity_poly.type
_entity_poly.pdbx_seq_one_letter_code
_entity_poly.pdbx_strand_id
1 'polypeptide(L)'
;MILLEETKKKKTEFKLTAIDRYNKVIDVLVHECQDCRELVPKVGDCPNCGTAYTHKKTVEDFKTGFLHYIYECSGCPAEKRKAQKVIKFTEVVDESRLNVRKNLADDFLKSGGY
;
A
#
# COMPACT_ATOMS: atom_id res chain seq x y z
N MET A 1 9.92 -43.72 0.01
CA MET A 1 10.66 -42.47 -0.25
C MET A 1 9.70 -41.34 0.04
N ILE A 2 9.88 -40.65 1.17
CA ILE A 2 9.02 -39.55 1.57
C ILE A 2 9.52 -38.34 0.78
N LEU A 3 8.83 -37.99 -0.32
CA LEU A 3 8.99 -36.66 -0.89
C LEU A 3 8.37 -35.71 0.13
N LEU A 4 9.24 -35.04 0.89
CA LEU A 4 8.89 -33.83 1.62
C LEU A 4 8.52 -32.79 0.57
N GLU A 5 7.24 -32.72 0.24
CA GLU A 5 6.65 -31.54 -0.37
C GLU A 5 6.85 -30.40 0.64
N GLU A 6 7.96 -29.66 0.47
CA GLU A 6 8.12 -28.37 1.08
C GLU A 6 7.00 -27.48 0.52
N THR A 7 5.87 -27.47 1.22
CA THR A 7 4.84 -26.44 1.12
C THR A 7 5.54 -25.10 1.30
N LYS A 8 5.98 -24.50 0.18
CA LYS A 8 6.28 -23.07 0.06
C LYS A 8 5.01 -22.36 0.49
N LYS A 9 4.86 -22.09 1.79
CA LYS A 9 3.96 -21.05 2.32
C LYS A 9 4.31 -19.81 1.51
N LYS A 10 3.47 -19.48 0.53
CA LYS A 10 3.62 -18.27 -0.30
C LYS A 10 3.73 -17.12 0.69
N LYS A 11 4.95 -16.62 0.91
CA LYS A 11 5.15 -15.39 1.67
C LYS A 11 4.48 -14.30 0.83
N THR A 12 3.24 -13.99 1.18
CA THR A 12 2.47 -12.86 0.63
C THR A 12 3.05 -11.51 1.06
N GLU A 13 4.10 -11.54 1.87
CA GLU A 13 4.87 -10.40 2.32
C GLU A 13 6.31 -10.50 1.79
N PHE A 14 6.79 -9.41 1.19
CA PHE A 14 8.18 -9.30 0.75
C PHE A 14 8.71 -7.88 1.00
N LYS A 15 10.03 -7.74 1.06
CA LYS A 15 10.68 -6.45 1.23
C LYS A 15 10.93 -5.82 -0.13
N LEU A 16 10.64 -4.54 -0.23
CA LEU A 16 10.98 -3.72 -1.38
C LEU A 16 11.78 -2.51 -0.91
N THR A 17 12.69 -2.08 -1.78
CA THR A 17 13.44 -0.85 -1.56
C THR A 17 12.61 0.33 -2.04
N ALA A 18 12.44 1.34 -1.18
CA ALA A 18 11.70 2.56 -1.50
C ALA A 18 12.43 3.79 -0.97
N ILE A 19 12.11 4.94 -1.54
CA ILE A 19 12.52 6.26 -1.07
C ILE A 19 11.36 6.86 -0.28
N ASP A 20 11.65 7.38 0.90
CA ASP A 20 10.69 8.11 1.72
C ASP A 20 10.62 9.61 1.33
N ARG A 21 9.66 10.35 1.91
CA ARG A 21 9.51 11.80 1.69
C ARG A 21 10.75 12.65 2.01
N TYR A 22 11.70 12.15 2.80
CA TYR A 22 12.97 12.79 3.11
C TYR A 22 14.12 12.33 2.21
N ASN A 23 13.81 11.69 1.08
CA ASN A 23 14.76 11.13 0.12
C ASN A 23 15.71 10.08 0.72
N LYS A 24 15.31 9.40 1.80
CA LYS A 24 16.09 8.29 2.37
C LYS A 24 15.62 6.98 1.77
N VAL A 25 16.59 6.15 1.40
CA VAL A 25 16.34 4.78 1.00
C VAL A 25 15.96 3.96 2.23
N ILE A 26 14.82 3.30 2.18
CA ILE A 26 14.24 2.50 3.25
C ILE A 26 13.79 1.14 2.70
N ASP A 27 13.97 0.09 3.51
CA ASP A 27 13.35 -1.20 3.29
C ASP A 27 11.91 -1.19 3.79
N VAL A 28 10.97 -1.53 2.90
CA VAL A 28 9.55 -1.55 3.21
C VAL A 28 9.00 -2.95 3.02
N LEU A 29 8.43 -3.51 4.08
CA LEU A 29 7.62 -4.72 3.99
C LEU A 29 6.30 -4.36 3.30
N VAL A 30 6.05 -4.98 2.15
CA VAL A 30 4.81 -4.85 1.39
C VAL A 30 4.07 -6.18 1.36
N HIS A 31 2.77 -6.10 1.16
CA HIS A 31 1.88 -7.24 1.01
C HIS A 31 0.78 -6.92 0.00
N GLU A 32 0.18 -7.95 -0.57
CA GLU A 32 -1.00 -7.78 -1.42
C GLU A 32 -2.23 -7.48 -0.54
N CYS A 33 -2.84 -6.32 -0.75
CA CYS A 33 -4.12 -5.97 -0.16
C CYS A 33 -5.22 -6.86 -0.78
N GLN A 34 -5.99 -7.57 0.04
CA GLN A 34 -7.00 -8.50 -0.46
C GLN A 34 -8.20 -7.80 -1.10
N ASP A 35 -8.53 -6.58 -0.66
CA ASP A 35 -9.64 -5.78 -1.18
C ASP A 35 -9.36 -5.22 -2.58
N CYS A 36 -8.24 -4.54 -2.76
CA CYS A 36 -7.92 -3.86 -4.03
C CYS A 36 -6.90 -4.59 -4.90
N ARG A 37 -6.32 -5.70 -4.42
CA ARG A 37 -5.23 -6.45 -5.10
C ARG A 37 -3.98 -5.63 -5.40
N GLU A 38 -3.78 -4.53 -4.67
CA GLU A 38 -2.59 -3.68 -4.80
C GLU A 38 -1.50 -4.11 -3.82
N LEU A 39 -0.24 -3.87 -4.17
CA LEU A 39 0.87 -3.99 -3.23
C LEU A 39 0.90 -2.77 -2.30
N VAL A 40 0.68 -3.01 -1.01
CA VAL A 40 0.60 -1.95 -0.01
C VAL A 40 1.60 -2.20 1.14
N PRO A 41 2.24 -1.15 1.67
CA PRO A 41 3.18 -1.30 2.76
C PRO A 41 2.50 -1.65 4.08
N LYS A 42 3.11 -2.53 4.87
CA LYS A 42 2.64 -2.82 6.22
C LYS A 42 2.92 -1.61 7.13
N VAL A 43 1.88 -1.19 7.87
CA VAL A 43 1.92 -0.01 8.77
C VAL A 43 1.71 -0.37 10.25
N GLY A 44 1.35 -1.61 10.56
CA GLY A 44 1.14 -2.08 11.94
C GLY A 44 -0.23 -1.68 12.51
N ASP A 45 -0.31 -1.60 13.83
CA ASP A 45 -1.54 -1.33 14.58
C ASP A 45 -1.64 0.14 15.02
N CYS A 46 -2.86 0.61 15.21
CA CYS A 46 -3.10 1.96 15.68
C CYS A 46 -2.61 2.12 17.13
N PRO A 47 -1.72 3.09 17.43
CA PRO A 47 -1.18 3.25 18.78
C PRO A 47 -2.23 3.70 19.81
N ASN A 48 -3.37 4.22 19.36
CA ASN A 48 -4.43 4.72 20.23
C ASN A 48 -5.43 3.63 20.66
N CYS A 49 -5.78 2.71 19.76
CA CYS A 49 -6.83 1.70 20.01
C CYS A 49 -6.35 0.25 19.83
N GLY A 50 -5.09 0.03 19.45
CA GLY A 50 -4.52 -1.29 19.18
C GLY A 50 -5.14 -2.01 17.97
N THR A 51 -6.05 -1.37 17.24
CA THR A 51 -6.69 -1.98 16.06
C THR A 51 -5.77 -1.89 14.84
N ALA A 52 -5.66 -2.98 14.09
CA ALA A 52 -4.89 -3.03 12.85
C ALA A 52 -5.36 -1.96 11.84
N TYR A 53 -4.41 -1.28 11.22
CA TYR A 53 -4.70 -0.34 10.15
C TYR A 53 -5.10 -1.09 8.87
N THR A 54 -6.25 -0.73 8.31
CA THR A 54 -6.72 -1.28 7.03
C THR A 54 -6.40 -0.29 5.92
N HIS A 55 -5.82 -0.76 4.83
CA HIS A 55 -5.60 0.06 3.64
C HIS A 55 -6.95 0.51 3.07
N LYS A 56 -7.04 1.79 2.68
CA LYS A 56 -8.28 2.37 2.12
C LYS A 56 -8.12 2.81 0.69
N LYS A 57 -7.01 3.49 0.40
CA LYS A 57 -6.70 3.96 -0.95
C LYS A 57 -5.23 4.27 -1.09
N THR A 58 -4.75 4.18 -2.32
CA THR A 58 -3.44 4.65 -2.74
C THR A 58 -3.64 5.82 -3.70
N VAL A 59 -2.89 6.91 -3.50
CA VAL A 59 -2.90 8.07 -4.39
C VAL A 59 -1.49 8.32 -4.89
N GLU A 60 -1.30 8.40 -6.20
CA GLU A 60 -0.01 8.76 -6.79
C GLU A 60 0.09 10.27 -7.00
N ASP A 61 1.19 10.86 -6.57
CA ASP A 61 1.57 12.22 -6.95
C ASP A 61 2.35 12.18 -8.27
N PHE A 62 1.70 12.52 -9.38
CA PHE A 62 2.29 12.45 -10.72
C PHE A 62 3.51 13.38 -10.91
N LYS A 63 3.64 14.44 -10.11
CA LYS A 63 4.76 15.39 -10.23
C LYS A 63 6.04 14.81 -9.64
N THR A 64 5.92 14.04 -8.58
CA THR A 64 7.07 13.54 -7.79
C THR A 64 7.24 12.02 -7.91
N GLY A 65 6.20 11.30 -8.33
CA GLY A 65 6.13 9.85 -8.42
C GLY A 65 5.98 9.16 -7.05
N PHE A 66 5.57 9.88 -6.01
CA PHE A 66 5.35 9.31 -4.68
C PHE A 66 3.95 8.71 -4.57
N LEU A 67 3.88 7.55 -3.91
CA LEU A 67 2.65 6.85 -3.61
C LEU A 67 2.25 7.12 -2.15
N HIS A 68 1.07 7.72 -2.00
CA HIS A 68 0.43 8.04 -0.75
C HIS A 68 -0.56 6.93 -0.39
N TYR A 69 -0.13 6.01 0.47
CA TYR A 69 -0.98 4.96 1.00
C TYR A 69 -1.72 5.47 2.23
N ILE A 70 -3.05 5.46 2.16
CA ILE A 70 -3.94 5.92 3.21
C ILE A 70 -4.54 4.70 3.91
N TYR A 71 -4.41 4.69 5.22
CA TYR A 71 -4.91 3.64 6.10
C TYR A 71 -5.88 4.23 7.12
N GLU A 72 -6.87 3.42 7.51
CA GLU A 72 -7.78 3.75 8.60
C GLU A 72 -7.91 2.57 9.55
N CYS A 73 -7.96 2.85 10.86
CA CYS A 73 -8.36 1.87 11.86
C CYS A 73 -9.84 2.03 12.22
N SER A 74 -10.52 0.94 12.57
CA SER A 74 -11.94 0.99 12.92
C SER A 74 -12.21 1.38 14.38
N GLY A 75 -11.18 1.37 15.23
CA GLY A 75 -11.31 1.60 16.67
C GLY A 75 -11.21 3.05 17.13
N CYS A 76 -10.84 4.00 16.25
CA CYS A 76 -10.73 5.41 16.59
C CYS A 76 -11.77 6.29 15.87
N PRO A 77 -12.13 7.45 16.45
CA PRO A 77 -12.92 8.46 15.75
C PRO A 77 -12.18 8.96 14.49
N ALA A 78 -12.95 9.49 13.54
CA ALA A 78 -12.48 9.83 12.19
C ALA A 78 -11.20 10.71 12.17
N GLU A 79 -11.04 11.57 13.16
CA GLU A 79 -9.92 12.49 13.30
C GLU A 79 -8.61 11.81 13.71
N LYS A 80 -8.68 10.69 14.44
CA LYS A 80 -7.52 9.98 15.01
C LYS A 80 -7.23 8.63 14.35
N ARG A 81 -8.12 8.18 13.46
CA ARG A 81 -8.04 6.84 12.85
C ARG A 81 -7.19 6.76 11.59
N LYS A 82 -6.79 7.89 11.01
CA LYS A 82 -6.05 7.94 9.74
C LYS A 82 -4.55 7.82 9.96
N ALA A 83 -3.91 6.95 9.18
CA ALA A 83 -2.47 6.88 9.03
C ALA A 83 -2.12 7.01 7.55
N GLN A 84 -0.96 7.59 7.26
CA GLN A 84 -0.48 7.76 5.88
C GLN A 84 0.97 7.32 5.79
N LYS A 85 1.30 6.59 4.72
CA LYS A 85 2.68 6.25 4.37
C LYS A 85 2.95 6.74 2.95
N VAL A 86 3.99 7.56 2.80
CA VAL A 86 4.37 8.18 1.52
C VAL A 86 5.72 7.64 1.13
N ILE A 87 5.76 6.86 0.06
CA ILE A 87 6.99 6.20 -0.43
C ILE A 87 7.01 6.16 -1.95
N LYS A 88 8.20 6.08 -2.54
CA LYS A 88 8.43 5.90 -3.97
C LYS A 88 9.32 4.68 -4.17
N PHE A 89 8.85 3.64 -4.83
CA PHE A 89 9.70 2.46 -5.05
C PHE A 89 10.87 2.78 -5.99
N THR A 90 12.06 2.27 -5.66
CA THR A 90 13.28 2.49 -6.45
C THR A 90 13.50 1.42 -7.51
N GLU A 91 12.98 0.23 -7.25
CA GLU A 91 13.04 -0.89 -8.17
C GLU A 91 11.86 -0.80 -9.14
N VAL A 92 12.05 -1.24 -10.39
CA VAL A 92 10.95 -1.42 -11.37
C VAL A 92 10.10 -2.58 -10.87
N VAL A 93 9.26 -2.31 -9.88
CA VAL A 93 8.20 -3.21 -9.49
C VAL A 93 7.25 -3.21 -10.69
N ASP A 94 7.20 -4.33 -11.40
CA ASP A 94 6.40 -4.53 -12.62
C ASP A 94 5.09 -3.76 -12.51
N GLU A 95 4.90 -2.74 -13.38
CA GLU A 95 3.78 -1.78 -13.30
C GLU A 95 2.42 -2.48 -13.24
N SER A 96 2.35 -3.73 -13.73
CA SER A 96 1.19 -4.63 -13.65
C SER A 96 0.80 -5.04 -12.22
N ARG A 97 1.74 -4.98 -11.26
CA ARG A 97 1.53 -5.34 -9.85
C ARG A 97 1.21 -4.13 -8.96
N LEU A 98 1.52 -2.92 -9.44
CA LEU A 98 1.04 -1.66 -8.88
C LEU A 98 -0.21 -1.23 -9.65
N ASN A 99 -1.35 -1.81 -9.30
CA ASN A 99 -2.65 -1.56 -9.93
C ASN A 99 -3.18 -0.11 -9.79
N VAL A 100 -2.33 0.85 -9.37
CA VAL A 100 -2.65 2.25 -9.07
C VAL A 100 -3.25 2.97 -10.29
N ARG A 101 -2.82 2.62 -11.51
CA ARG A 101 -3.26 3.27 -12.76
C ARG A 101 -4.70 2.98 -13.19
N LYS A 102 -5.39 1.98 -12.63
CA LYS A 102 -6.78 1.67 -13.03
C LYS A 102 -7.83 2.56 -12.35
N ASN A 103 -7.55 3.12 -11.18
CA ASN A 103 -8.56 3.83 -10.39
C ASN A 103 -8.75 5.31 -10.77
N LEU A 104 -7.86 5.92 -11.57
CA LEU A 104 -8.01 7.33 -11.97
C LEU A 104 -8.98 7.54 -13.14
N ALA A 105 -9.14 6.55 -14.04
CA ALA A 105 -10.03 6.70 -15.18
C ALA A 105 -11.53 6.74 -14.77
N ASP A 106 -11.88 6.14 -13.63
CA ASP A 106 -13.26 6.09 -13.13
C ASP A 106 -13.65 7.35 -12.33
N ASP A 107 -12.68 7.99 -11.64
CA ASP A 107 -12.93 9.19 -10.82
C ASP A 107 -13.02 10.47 -11.68
N PHE A 108 -12.27 10.54 -12.77
CA PHE A 108 -12.35 11.65 -13.73
C PHE A 108 -13.65 11.64 -14.55
N LEU A 109 -14.27 10.47 -14.73
CA LEU A 109 -15.59 10.37 -15.38
C LEU A 109 -16.77 10.70 -14.45
N LYS A 110 -16.58 10.63 -13.12
CA LYS A 110 -17.61 10.97 -12.13
C LYS A 110 -17.62 12.44 -11.71
N SER A 111 -16.50 13.13 -11.86
CA SER A 111 -16.41 14.58 -11.63
C SER A 111 -16.74 15.32 -12.92
N GLY A 112 -18.04 15.47 -13.17
CA GLY A 112 -18.63 15.94 -14.43
C GLY A 112 -17.93 17.12 -15.09
N GLY A 113 -17.73 16.96 -16.40
CA GLY A 113 -17.61 18.09 -17.31
C GLY A 113 -18.94 18.84 -17.36
N TYR A 114 -18.93 20.08 -16.90
CA TYR A 114 -19.85 21.14 -17.26
C TYR A 114 -19.06 22.45 -17.28
#